data_AF-A0A7V8NLV3-F1
#
_entry.id   AF-A0A7V8NLV3-F1
#
_cell.length_a   1.000
_cell.length_b   1.000
_cell.length_c   1.000
_cell.angle_alpha   90.00
_cell.angle_beta   90.00
_cell.angle_gamma   90.00
#
_symmetry.space_group_name_H-M   'P 1'
#
loop_
_entity.id
_entity.type
_entity.pdbx_description
1 polymer ?
#
loop_
_entity_poly.entity_id
_entity_poly.type
_entity_poly.pdbx_seq_one_letter_code
_entity_poly.pdbx_strand_id
1 'polypeptide(L)'
;MPIAGRPGQRLSIFLAIWNVHVNRAPAAGTITNVEYRPGKFFAAMRERASLENEQNVFTLSTEAGEMIFKQIAGLIARRVVSWKRPSEQVVRGERIGLVRFGSRVDVWLPRGAEIVVKVGEHVKGGSSLIARWPPKRTSNRSEGKGSAETEANLAATGRPS
;
A
#
# COMPACT_ATOMS: atom_id res chain seq x y z
N MET A 1 -8.66 -16.88 -4.57
CA MET A 1 -9.35 -15.62 -4.86
C MET A 1 -8.36 -14.45 -4.87
N PRO A 2 -8.27 -13.68 -5.98
CA PRO A 2 -7.89 -12.28 -5.87
C PRO A 2 -8.84 -11.61 -4.86
N ILE A 3 -8.40 -10.56 -4.18
CA ILE A 3 -9.34 -9.77 -3.38
C ILE A 3 -10.39 -9.27 -4.38
N ALA A 4 -11.60 -9.80 -4.26
CA ALA A 4 -12.61 -9.76 -5.30
C ALA A 4 -12.79 -8.32 -5.79
N GLY A 5 -12.53 -8.09 -7.08
CA GLY A 5 -12.89 -6.84 -7.77
C GLY A 5 -11.91 -5.67 -7.68
N ARG A 6 -10.67 -5.81 -7.17
CA ARG A 6 -9.70 -4.70 -7.17
C ARG A 6 -8.72 -4.77 -8.36
N PRO A 7 -8.84 -3.88 -9.38
CA PRO A 7 -7.88 -3.80 -10.47
C PRO A 7 -6.57 -3.21 -9.95
N GLY A 8 -5.55 -4.06 -9.79
CA GLY A 8 -4.21 -3.66 -9.37
C GLY A 8 -3.19 -4.70 -9.80
N GLN A 9 -2.01 -4.25 -10.21
CA GLN A 9 -0.91 -5.16 -10.55
C GLN A 9 -0.46 -5.89 -9.29
N ARG A 10 -0.25 -7.21 -9.39
CA ARG A 10 0.27 -8.05 -8.31
C ARG A 10 1.74 -8.36 -8.55
N LEU A 11 2.57 -8.06 -7.57
CA LEU A 11 3.94 -8.52 -7.47
C LEU A 11 4.03 -9.65 -6.43
N SER A 12 4.74 -10.73 -6.75
CA SER A 12 4.96 -11.86 -5.84
C SER A 12 6.45 -12.07 -5.62
N ILE A 13 6.88 -11.98 -4.37
CA ILE A 13 8.28 -12.10 -3.96
C ILE A 13 8.43 -13.36 -3.11
N PHE A 14 9.33 -14.25 -3.50
CA PHE A 14 9.66 -15.44 -2.74
C PHE A 14 10.87 -15.18 -1.83
N LEU A 15 10.74 -15.56 -0.56
CA LEU A 15 11.84 -15.49 0.41
C LEU A 15 12.37 -16.90 0.63
N ALA A 16 13.56 -17.17 0.09
CA ALA A 16 14.28 -18.40 0.32
C ALA A 16 14.55 -18.61 1.81
N ILE A 17 14.80 -19.85 2.22
CA ILE A 17 15.04 -20.22 3.63
C ILE A 17 16.16 -19.41 4.28
N TRP A 18 17.18 -19.02 3.51
CA TRP A 18 18.35 -18.24 3.96
C TRP A 18 18.12 -16.73 4.01
N ASN A 19 16.96 -16.24 3.57
CA ASN A 19 16.66 -14.81 3.56
C ASN A 19 16.21 -14.32 4.94
N VAL A 20 16.34 -13.00 5.14
CA VAL A 20 15.73 -12.34 6.29
C VAL A 20 14.21 -12.44 6.17
N HIS A 21 13.61 -13.15 7.13
CA HIS A 21 12.17 -13.44 7.16
C HIS A 21 11.33 -12.33 7.79
N VAL A 22 11.97 -11.24 8.22
CA VAL A 22 11.27 -10.03 8.67
C VAL A 22 10.69 -9.33 7.46
N ASN A 23 9.38 -9.16 7.43
CA ASN A 23 8.71 -8.41 6.39
C ASN A 23 8.55 -6.94 6.82
N ARG A 24 8.59 -6.07 5.82
CA ARG A 24 8.59 -4.63 6.00
C ARG A 24 7.45 -4.00 5.22
N ALA A 25 6.95 -2.87 5.72
CA ALA A 25 5.93 -2.08 5.06
C ALA A 25 6.44 -1.63 3.67
N PRO A 26 5.73 -1.95 2.58
CA PRO A 26 6.17 -1.61 1.22
C PRO A 26 6.09 -0.09 0.93
N ALA A 27 5.23 0.62 1.66
CA ALA A 27 4.98 2.06 1.54
C ALA A 27 4.65 2.65 2.92
N ALA A 28 4.68 3.98 3.03
CA ALA A 28 4.13 4.68 4.17
C ALA A 28 2.60 4.79 4.07
N GLY A 29 1.91 4.80 5.19
CA GLY A 29 0.45 4.95 5.24
C GLY A 29 -0.17 4.47 6.54
N THR A 30 -1.49 4.32 6.54
CA THR A 30 -2.27 3.82 7.68
C THR A 30 -2.78 2.41 7.40
N ILE A 31 -2.52 1.48 8.30
CA ILE A 31 -3.05 0.12 8.22
C ILE A 31 -4.54 0.19 8.53
N THR A 32 -5.40 -0.07 7.55
CA THR A 32 -6.85 -0.03 7.73
C THR A 32 -7.45 -1.37 8.12
N ASN A 33 -6.77 -2.47 7.80
CA ASN A 33 -7.18 -3.82 8.20
C ASN A 33 -5.98 -4.76 8.33
N VAL A 34 -6.08 -5.70 9.27
CA VAL A 34 -5.15 -6.84 9.43
C VAL A 34 -5.99 -8.08 9.65
N GLU A 35 -5.91 -9.03 8.73
CA GLU A 35 -6.69 -10.26 8.75
C GLU A 35 -5.75 -11.47 8.78
N TYR A 36 -5.82 -12.25 9.85
CA TYR A 36 -5.13 -13.54 9.93
C TYR A 36 -6.03 -14.63 9.35
N ARG A 37 -5.47 -15.43 8.44
CA ARG A 37 -6.15 -16.58 7.83
C ARG A 37 -5.37 -17.85 8.12
N PRO A 38 -5.90 -18.79 8.93
CA PRO A 38 -5.28 -20.09 9.08
C PRO A 38 -5.32 -20.85 7.76
N GLY A 39 -4.36 -21.76 7.54
CA GLY A 39 -4.29 -22.48 6.28
C GLY A 39 -3.34 -23.68 6.31
N LYS A 40 -3.06 -24.20 5.12
CA LYS A 40 -2.15 -25.32 4.86
C LYS A 40 -0.70 -24.83 4.73
N PHE A 41 0.20 -25.74 4.40
CA PHE A 41 1.63 -25.48 4.26
C PHE A 41 2.15 -26.03 2.93
N PHE A 42 1.63 -25.56 1.80
CA PHE A 42 2.22 -25.89 0.49
C PHE A 42 3.56 -25.15 0.30
N ALA A 43 4.42 -25.65 -0.58
CA ALA A 43 5.62 -24.91 -0.99
C ALA A 43 5.24 -23.51 -1.52
N ALA A 44 5.87 -22.46 -0.99
CA ALA A 44 5.43 -21.08 -1.22
C ALA A 44 5.40 -20.66 -2.70
N MET A 45 6.27 -21.28 -3.53
CA MET A 45 6.33 -21.13 -4.99
C MET A 45 5.08 -21.61 -5.74
N ARG A 46 4.27 -22.50 -5.16
CA ARG A 46 3.04 -22.99 -5.80
C ARG A 46 1.96 -21.92 -5.78
N GLU A 47 1.20 -21.79 -6.87
CA GLU A 47 0.11 -20.82 -6.97
C GLU A 47 -0.94 -20.99 -5.86
N ARG A 48 -1.27 -22.24 -5.54
CA ARG A 48 -2.20 -22.61 -4.45
C ARG A 48 -1.77 -22.07 -3.08
N ALA A 49 -0.48 -21.82 -2.85
CA ALA A 49 0.01 -21.30 -1.57
C ALA A 49 -0.59 -19.93 -1.24
N SER A 50 -0.77 -19.04 -2.22
CA SER A 50 -1.36 -17.71 -2.01
C SER A 50 -2.84 -17.75 -1.57
N LEU A 51 -3.51 -18.89 -1.80
CA LEU A 51 -4.92 -19.07 -1.49
C LEU A 51 -5.15 -19.90 -0.25
N GLU A 52 -4.39 -20.99 -0.10
CA GLU A 52 -4.67 -22.02 0.89
C GLU A 52 -3.69 -22.02 2.06
N ASN A 53 -2.52 -21.37 1.96
CA ASN A 53 -1.58 -21.38 3.07
C ASN A 53 -1.97 -20.38 4.16
N GLU A 54 -1.47 -20.65 5.37
CA GLU A 54 -1.54 -19.70 6.48
C GLU A 54 -0.95 -18.35 6.05
N GLN A 55 -1.70 -17.27 6.30
CA GLN A 55 -1.31 -15.94 5.87
C GLN A 55 -1.86 -14.81 6.74
N ASN A 56 -1.14 -13.69 6.77
CA ASN A 56 -1.69 -12.40 7.17
C ASN A 56 -1.97 -11.56 5.92
N VAL A 57 -3.12 -10.90 5.89
CA VAL A 57 -3.50 -9.93 4.87
C VAL A 57 -3.57 -8.55 5.50
N PHE A 58 -2.89 -7.58 4.91
CA PHE A 58 -2.88 -6.20 5.38
C PHE A 58 -3.47 -5.30 4.31
N THR A 59 -4.36 -4.42 4.71
CA THR A 59 -4.82 -3.31 3.87
C THR A 59 -4.17 -2.03 4.36
N LEU A 60 -3.51 -1.31 3.46
CA LEU A 60 -2.79 -0.08 3.73
C LEU A 60 -3.40 1.05 2.91
N SER A 61 -3.87 2.09 3.58
CA SER A 61 -4.24 3.36 2.94
C SER A 61 -3.00 4.21 2.77
N THR A 62 -2.61 4.47 1.52
CA THR A 62 -1.47 5.33 1.18
C THR A 62 -1.95 6.60 0.49
N GLU A 63 -1.07 7.59 0.32
CA GLU A 63 -1.38 8.80 -0.45
C GLU A 63 -1.78 8.50 -1.90
N ALA A 64 -1.28 7.41 -2.48
CA ALA A 64 -1.61 7.00 -3.85
C ALA A 64 -2.83 6.09 -3.96
N GLY A 65 -3.49 5.83 -2.83
CA GLY A 65 -4.64 4.94 -2.74
C GLY A 65 -4.33 3.68 -1.95
N GLU A 66 -5.25 2.74 -2.02
CA GLU A 66 -5.20 1.53 -1.24
C GLU A 66 -4.18 0.54 -1.83
N MET A 67 -3.38 -0.05 -0.95
CA MET A 67 -2.44 -1.12 -1.23
C MET A 67 -2.79 -2.32 -0.35
N ILE A 68 -2.62 -3.53 -0.87
CA ILE A 68 -2.83 -4.74 -0.08
C ILE A 68 -1.59 -5.59 -0.18
N PHE A 69 -1.12 -6.13 0.93
CA PHE A 69 -0.03 -7.08 0.90
C PHE A 69 -0.29 -8.24 1.83
N LYS A 70 0.30 -9.39 1.50
CA LYS A 70 0.12 -10.63 2.21
C LYS A 70 1.44 -11.22 2.62
N GLN A 71 1.49 -11.73 3.84
CA GLN A 71 2.58 -12.55 4.36
C GLN A 71 2.11 -14.00 4.32
N ILE A 72 2.70 -14.84 3.47
CA ILE A 72 2.23 -16.20 3.22
C ILE A 72 3.30 -17.19 3.69
N ALA A 73 2.93 -18.03 4.66
CA ALA A 73 3.77 -19.15 5.10
C ALA A 73 3.92 -20.18 3.99
N GLY A 74 5.09 -20.81 3.88
CA GLY A 74 5.30 -21.98 3.03
C GLY A 74 5.42 -23.28 3.83
N LEU A 75 5.83 -24.35 3.16
CA LEU A 75 5.89 -25.72 3.70
C LEU A 75 6.63 -25.86 5.05
N ILE A 76 7.71 -25.11 5.23
CA ILE A 76 8.57 -25.18 6.42
C ILE A 76 8.17 -24.11 7.45
N ALA A 77 7.41 -23.09 7.03
CA ALA A 77 6.97 -22.00 7.88
C ALA A 77 5.83 -22.45 8.79
N ARG A 78 6.10 -22.53 10.09
CA ARG A 78 5.10 -22.97 11.09
C ARG A 78 4.28 -21.84 11.71
N ARG A 79 4.57 -20.58 11.37
CA ARG A 79 3.86 -19.42 11.93
C ARG A 79 4.06 -18.16 11.10
N VAL A 80 2.96 -17.44 10.85
CA VAL A 80 2.95 -16.05 10.37
C VAL A 80 2.66 -15.14 11.57
N VAL A 81 3.53 -14.15 11.81
CA VAL A 81 3.34 -13.19 12.91
C VAL A 81 3.19 -11.79 12.34
N SER A 82 2.09 -11.11 12.69
CA SER A 82 1.92 -9.68 12.52
C SER A 82 2.26 -8.98 13.84
N TRP A 83 2.94 -7.84 13.76
CA TRP A 83 3.16 -6.93 14.89
C TRP A 83 2.29 -5.67 14.81
N LYS A 84 1.41 -5.60 13.82
CA LYS A 84 0.61 -4.42 13.51
C LYS A 84 -0.87 -4.66 13.68
N ARG A 85 -1.57 -3.58 14.00
CA ARG A 85 -3.03 -3.52 14.19
C ARG A 85 -3.65 -2.48 13.25
N PRO A 86 -4.97 -2.59 12.98
CA PRO A 86 -5.70 -1.51 12.33
C PRO A 86 -5.50 -0.17 13.05
N SER A 87 -5.58 0.91 12.27
CA SER A 87 -5.36 2.31 12.66
C SER A 87 -3.91 2.70 12.97
N GLU A 88 -2.95 1.77 12.97
CA GLU A 88 -1.53 2.12 13.10
C GLU A 88 -0.98 2.79 11.83
N GLN A 89 -0.19 3.84 12.02
CA GLN A 89 0.61 4.44 10.96
C GLN A 89 1.94 3.68 10.84
N VAL A 90 2.40 3.49 9.60
CA VAL A 90 3.69 2.88 9.29
C VAL A 90 4.46 3.74 8.30
N VAL A 91 5.79 3.75 8.45
CA VAL A 91 6.69 4.33 7.44
C VAL A 91 7.20 3.26 6.48
N ARG A 92 7.61 3.66 5.27
CA ARG A 92 8.20 2.74 4.29
C ARG A 92 9.42 2.04 4.90
N GLY A 93 9.47 0.72 4.78
CA GLY A 93 10.57 -0.10 5.31
C GLY A 93 10.46 -0.44 6.80
N GLU A 94 9.44 0.06 7.50
CA GLU A 94 9.19 -0.32 8.89
C GLU A 94 8.91 -1.82 9.02
N ARG A 95 9.36 -2.45 10.10
CA ARG A 95 9.14 -3.88 10.32
C ARG A 95 7.69 -4.12 10.76
N ILE A 96 7.00 -5.03 10.10
CA ILE A 96 5.57 -5.27 10.33
C ILE A 96 5.25 -6.69 10.77
N GLY A 97 6.17 -7.62 10.59
CA GLY A 97 5.95 -9.01 10.96
C GLY A 97 7.08 -9.93 10.53
N LEU A 98 6.86 -11.22 10.74
CA LEU A 98 7.83 -12.28 10.52
C LEU A 98 7.13 -13.51 9.92
N VAL A 99 7.74 -14.12 8.89
CA VAL A 99 7.32 -15.43 8.36
C VAL A 99 8.53 -16.32 8.19
N ARG A 100 8.76 -17.24 9.14
CA ARG A 100 9.96 -18.07 9.17
C ARG A 100 10.01 -19.06 8.01
N PHE A 101 11.12 -19.11 7.27
CA PHE A 101 11.53 -20.19 6.34
C PHE A 101 10.62 -20.44 5.12
N GLY A 102 11.13 -20.12 3.93
CA GLY A 102 10.50 -20.50 2.67
C GLY A 102 9.12 -19.87 2.49
N SER A 103 9.05 -18.55 2.59
CA SER A 103 7.81 -17.77 2.60
C SER A 103 7.61 -16.99 1.30
N ARG A 104 6.42 -16.40 1.14
CA ARG A 104 6.06 -15.54 0.01
C ARG A 104 5.41 -14.26 0.51
N VAL A 105 5.70 -13.17 -0.18
CA VAL A 105 4.97 -11.91 -0.03
C VAL A 105 4.28 -11.59 -1.35
N ASP A 106 2.96 -11.40 -1.30
CA ASP A 106 2.21 -10.85 -2.42
C ASP A 106 1.87 -9.39 -2.14
N VAL A 107 2.06 -8.51 -3.11
CA VAL A 107 1.74 -7.07 -3.03
C VAL A 107 0.85 -6.70 -4.20
N TRP A 108 -0.36 -6.23 -3.91
CA TRP A 108 -1.26 -5.59 -4.85
C TRP A 108 -1.06 -4.09 -4.76
N LEU A 109 -0.60 -3.50 -5.86
CA LEU A 109 -0.24 -2.10 -5.93
C LEU A 109 -1.47 -1.20 -6.16
N PRO A 110 -1.41 0.07 -5.72
CA PRO A 110 -2.41 1.07 -6.08
C PRO A 110 -2.56 1.21 -7.60
N ARG A 111 -3.72 1.71 -8.03
CA ARG A 111 -4.00 1.94 -9.45
C ARG A 111 -3.00 2.94 -10.04
N GLY A 112 -2.45 2.63 -11.22
CA GLY A 112 -1.49 3.49 -11.90
C GLY A 112 -0.05 3.39 -11.39
N ALA A 113 0.23 2.47 -10.45
CA ALA A 113 1.60 2.11 -10.12
C ALA A 113 2.27 1.39 -11.29
N GLU A 114 3.57 1.64 -11.45
CA GLU A 114 4.46 0.99 -12.40
C GLU A 114 5.44 0.10 -11.64
N ILE A 115 5.47 -1.19 -11.98
CA ILE A 115 6.48 -2.13 -11.48
C ILE A 115 7.82 -1.82 -12.17
N VAL A 116 8.88 -1.66 -11.38
CA VAL A 116 10.23 -1.32 -11.88
C VAL A 116 11.21 -2.47 -11.82
N VAL A 117 10.78 -3.63 -11.32
CA VAL A 117 11.59 -4.86 -11.21
C VAL A 117 11.14 -5.88 -12.25
N LYS A 118 12.06 -6.78 -12.63
CA LYS A 118 11.78 -7.88 -13.57
C LYS A 118 11.52 -9.20 -12.85
N VAL A 119 10.83 -10.11 -13.53
CA VAL A 119 10.69 -11.49 -13.04
C VAL A 119 12.07 -12.13 -12.89
N GLY A 120 12.31 -12.76 -11.74
CA GLY A 120 13.60 -13.38 -11.40
C GLY A 120 14.62 -12.42 -10.79
N GLU A 121 14.33 -11.12 -10.72
CA GLU A 121 15.21 -10.14 -10.08
C GLU A 121 15.24 -10.33 -8.57
N HIS A 122 16.45 -10.27 -7.99
CA HIS A 122 16.63 -10.35 -6.55
C HIS A 122 16.37 -9.00 -5.88
N VAL A 123 15.47 -8.99 -4.89
CA VAL A 123 15.11 -7.78 -4.13
C VAL A 123 15.47 -7.93 -2.65
N LYS A 124 15.90 -6.82 -2.05
CA LYS A 124 16.20 -6.71 -0.61
C LYS A 124 15.05 -6.02 0.10
N GLY A 125 14.52 -6.67 1.15
CA GLY A 125 13.39 -6.16 1.92
C GLY A 125 13.69 -4.80 2.56
N GLY A 126 12.87 -3.81 2.27
CA GLY A 126 12.96 -2.45 2.81
C GLY A 126 13.92 -1.51 2.09
N SER A 127 14.73 -1.98 1.13
CA SER A 127 15.67 -1.14 0.39
C SER A 127 15.46 -1.17 -1.12
N SER A 128 15.12 -2.32 -1.70
CA SER A 128 14.83 -2.40 -3.13
C SER A 128 13.54 -1.67 -3.47
N LEU A 129 13.58 -0.87 -4.54
CA LEU A 129 12.39 -0.26 -5.13
C LEU A 129 11.72 -1.29 -6.04
N ILE A 130 10.47 -1.65 -5.75
CA ILE A 130 9.72 -2.65 -6.53
C ILE A 130 8.66 -2.03 -7.45
N ALA A 131 8.18 -0.84 -7.11
CA ALA A 131 7.22 -0.09 -7.89
C ALA A 131 7.32 1.41 -7.58
N ARG A 132 6.84 2.23 -8.51
CA ARG A 132 6.68 3.68 -8.36
C ARG A 132 5.27 4.09 -8.76
N TRP A 133 4.76 5.17 -8.19
CA TRP A 133 3.52 5.81 -8.61
C TRP A 133 3.69 7.32 -8.48
N PRO A 134 3.02 8.11 -9.34
CA PRO A 134 3.03 9.55 -9.20
C PRO A 134 2.37 9.94 -7.87
N PRO A 135 2.89 10.98 -7.18
CA PRO A 135 2.19 11.55 -6.03
C PRO A 135 0.80 12.01 -6.46
N LYS A 136 -0.19 11.86 -5.58
CA LYS A 136 -1.55 12.32 -5.84
C LYS A 136 -1.46 13.81 -6.17
N ARG A 137 -1.95 14.23 -7.35
CA ARG A 137 -2.03 15.65 -7.69
C ARG A 137 -2.86 16.32 -6.60
N THR A 138 -2.22 17.10 -5.74
CA THR A 138 -2.90 18.04 -4.87
C THR A 138 -3.61 19.03 -5.78
N SER A 139 -4.93 18.95 -5.85
CA SER A 139 -5.69 20.04 -6.46
C SER A 139 -5.48 21.27 -5.57
N ASN A 140 -4.56 22.15 -5.97
CA ASN A 140 -4.48 23.49 -5.38
C ASN A 140 -5.83 24.17 -5.64
N ARG A 141 -6.68 24.25 -4.61
CA ARG A 141 -7.65 25.35 -4.52
C ARG A 141 -6.96 26.49 -3.78
N SER A 142 -6.33 27.35 -4.56
CA SER A 142 -5.92 28.72 -4.22
C SER A 142 -6.07 29.46 -5.56
N GLU A 143 -6.79 30.56 -5.75
CA GLU A 143 -7.12 31.69 -4.88
C GLU A 143 -8.39 32.40 -5.41
N GLY A 144 -8.99 33.21 -4.55
CA GLY A 144 -9.98 34.23 -4.92
C GLY A 144 -10.11 35.24 -3.79
N LYS A 145 -9.04 36.00 -3.51
CA LYS A 145 -9.13 37.25 -2.74
C LYS A 145 -9.62 38.34 -3.69
N GLY A 146 -10.73 38.98 -3.35
CA GLY A 146 -11.19 40.24 -3.92
C GLY A 146 -11.92 41.01 -2.82
N SER A 147 -11.25 42.04 -2.31
CA SER A 147 -11.73 42.94 -1.27
C SER A 147 -12.70 43.98 -1.84
N ALA A 148 -13.67 44.40 -1.02
CA ALA A 148 -14.35 45.70 -1.03
C ALA A 148 -15.20 46.10 -2.26
N GLU A 149 -16.52 46.00 -2.11
CA GLU A 149 -17.47 46.99 -2.65
C GLU A 149 -18.47 47.35 -1.55
N THR A 150 -18.11 48.41 -0.82
CA THR A 150 -19.01 49.22 0.00
C THR A 150 -19.65 50.26 -0.93
N GLU A 151 -20.98 50.35 -0.84
CA GLU A 151 -21.82 51.50 -1.17
C GLU A 151 -21.99 51.96 -2.64
N ALA A 152 -23.22 51.68 -3.09
CA ALA A 152 -24.02 52.40 -4.06
C ALA A 152 -23.63 53.87 -4.30
N ASN A 153 -23.41 54.21 -5.58
CA ASN A 153 -23.66 55.56 -6.09
C ASN A 153 -24.07 55.50 -7.57
N LEU A 154 -25.38 55.48 -7.81
CA LEU A 154 -26.01 55.94 -9.04
C LEU A 154 -27.21 56.81 -8.68
N ALA A 155 -27.01 58.12 -8.64
CA ALA A 155 -28.00 59.12 -9.03
C ALA A 155 -27.28 60.45 -9.25
N ALA A 156 -26.80 60.67 -10.47
CA ALA A 156 -26.45 61.99 -10.96
C ALA A 156 -27.71 62.67 -11.48
N THR A 157 -28.14 63.77 -10.85
CA THR A 157 -28.98 64.80 -11.50
C THR A 157 -28.70 66.18 -10.91
N GLY A 158 -28.31 67.12 -11.78
CA GLY A 158 -28.68 68.53 -11.65
C GLY A 158 -27.60 69.48 -11.10
N ARG A 159 -27.21 70.45 -11.94
CA ARG A 159 -26.13 71.45 -11.81
C ARG A 159 -26.48 72.71 -10.97
N PRO A 160 -25.53 73.65 -10.75
CA PRO A 160 -25.44 74.51 -9.56
C PRO A 160 -26.04 75.92 -9.71
N SER A 161 -26.03 76.62 -8.56
CA SER A 161 -26.41 78.01 -8.23
C SER A 161 -27.90 78.35 -8.32
#